data_AF-A0A918I101-F1
#
_entry.id   AF-A0A918I101-F1
#
_cell.length_a   1.000
_cell.length_b   1.000
_cell.length_c   1.000
_cell.angle_alpha   90.00
_cell.angle_beta   90.00
_cell.angle_gamma   90.00
#
_symmetry.space_group_name_H-M   'P 1'
#
loop_
_entity.id
_entity.type
_entity.pdbx_description
1 polymer ?
#
loop_
_entity_poly.entity_id
_entity_poly.type
_entity_poly.pdbx_seq_one_letter_code
_entity_poly.pdbx_strand_id
1 'polypeptide(L)'
;MPASCPSPINPKENPVISPDQWSTIRSLVDWIDRENGRSPHEIAVRILKVTEEAGEVASAYIGMTGQNPRKGITHSRADVEAELCDVIITAAVALASLTDQPAAVLDAKLAKVADRAAVTPAP
;
A
#
# COMPACT_ATOMS: atom_id res chain seq x y z
N MET A 1 5.98 -16.03 -35.42
CA MET A 1 4.98 -15.28 -34.65
C MET A 1 5.53 -13.86 -34.45
N PRO A 2 4.98 -12.81 -35.08
CA PRO A 2 5.40 -11.47 -34.74
C PRO A 2 4.91 -11.16 -33.31
N ALA A 3 5.82 -10.69 -32.47
CA ALA A 3 5.49 -10.18 -31.14
C ALA A 3 4.56 -8.98 -31.31
N SER A 4 3.37 -9.07 -30.71
CA SER A 4 2.41 -7.96 -30.70
C SER A 4 3.03 -6.80 -29.94
N CYS A 5 3.06 -5.61 -30.54
CA CYS A 5 3.36 -4.38 -29.82
C CYS A 5 2.41 -4.25 -28.62
N PRO A 6 2.90 -3.89 -27.42
CA PRO A 6 2.00 -3.51 -26.35
C PRO A 6 1.21 -2.26 -26.81
N SER A 7 -0.11 -2.34 -26.67
CA SER A 7 -0.99 -1.21 -26.94
C SER A 7 -0.57 0.01 -26.11
N PRO A 8 -0.75 1.24 -26.62
CA PRO A 8 -0.48 2.45 -25.85
C PRO A 8 -1.32 2.45 -24.56
N ILE A 9 -0.64 2.64 -23.43
CA ILE A 9 -1.24 2.67 -22.09
C ILE A 9 -2.19 3.87 -22.03
N ASN A 10 -3.47 3.62 -21.77
CA ASN A 10 -4.50 4.65 -21.60
C ASN A 10 -4.38 5.22 -20.17
N PRO A 11 -4.05 6.51 -19.98
CA PRO A 11 -3.71 7.03 -18.64
C PRO A 11 -4.93 7.17 -17.72
N LYS A 12 -6.14 6.97 -18.24
CA LYS A 12 -7.37 6.82 -17.45
C LYS A 12 -7.54 5.43 -16.80
N GLU A 13 -6.69 4.46 -17.14
CA GLU A 13 -6.80 3.06 -16.70
C GLU A 13 -5.61 2.60 -15.86
N ASN A 14 -4.87 3.52 -15.22
CA ASN A 14 -3.82 3.12 -14.28
C ASN A 14 -4.39 3.17 -12.85
N PRO A 15 -5.06 2.10 -12.38
CA PRO A 15 -5.51 2.05 -11.00
C PRO A 15 -4.29 2.16 -10.08
N VAL A 16 -4.48 2.81 -8.93
CA VAL A 16 -3.41 3.04 -7.94
C VAL A 16 -2.70 1.73 -7.60
N ILE A 17 -3.48 0.67 -7.51
CA ILE A 17 -3.06 -0.72 -7.35
C ILE A 17 -3.72 -1.49 -8.49
N SER A 18 -2.91 -2.19 -9.29
CA SER A 18 -3.38 -2.94 -10.46
C SER A 18 -4.35 -4.07 -10.11
N PRO A 19 -5.18 -4.54 -11.07
CA PRO A 19 -6.06 -5.68 -10.83
C PRO A 19 -5.30 -6.93 -10.36
N ASP A 20 -4.11 -7.16 -10.93
CA ASP A 20 -3.22 -8.27 -10.56
C ASP A 20 -2.68 -8.09 -9.12
N GLN A 21 -2.25 -6.87 -8.76
CA GLN A 21 -1.81 -6.56 -7.40
C GLN A 21 -2.94 -6.75 -6.39
N TRP A 22 -4.18 -6.33 -6.72
CA TRP A 22 -5.34 -6.60 -5.89
C TRP A 22 -5.65 -8.09 -5.77
N SER A 23 -5.41 -8.87 -6.83
CA SER A 23 -5.52 -10.33 -6.76
C SER A 23 -4.51 -10.91 -5.77
N THR A 24 -3.26 -10.45 -5.81
CA THR A 24 -2.23 -10.84 -4.83
C THR A 24 -2.63 -10.44 -3.41
N ILE A 25 -3.12 -9.22 -3.19
CA ILE A 25 -3.60 -8.75 -1.88
C ILE A 25 -4.73 -9.63 -1.35
N ARG A 26 -5.68 -10.03 -2.20
CA ARG A 26 -6.74 -10.99 -1.80
C ARG A 26 -6.16 -12.34 -1.40
N SER A 27 -5.19 -12.87 -2.14
CA SER A 27 -4.50 -14.10 -1.75
C SER A 27 -3.79 -13.98 -0.40
N LEU A 28 -3.23 -12.81 -0.07
CA LEU A 28 -2.65 -12.53 1.25
C LEU A 28 -3.74 -12.49 2.33
N VAL A 29 -4.88 -11.85 2.08
CA VAL A 29 -6.02 -11.86 2.99
C VAL A 29 -6.51 -13.29 3.25
N ASP A 30 -6.68 -14.10 2.20
CA ASP A 30 -7.10 -15.49 2.30
C ASP A 30 -6.10 -16.33 3.11
N TRP A 31 -4.81 -16.04 2.97
CA TRP A 31 -3.77 -16.67 3.77
C TRP A 31 -3.87 -16.28 5.25
N ILE A 32 -3.99 -14.99 5.58
CA ILE A 32 -4.13 -14.53 6.97
C ILE A 32 -5.44 -15.05 7.60
N ASP A 33 -6.54 -15.13 6.82
CA ASP A 33 -7.80 -15.71 7.26
C ASP A 33 -7.65 -17.20 7.65
N ARG A 34 -6.79 -17.95 6.96
CA ARG A 34 -6.49 -19.36 7.30
C ARG A 34 -5.65 -19.48 8.56
N GLU A 35 -4.66 -18.61 8.76
CA GLU A 35 -3.74 -18.69 9.90
C GLU A 35 -4.39 -18.19 11.21
N ASN A 36 -5.11 -17.06 11.15
CA ASN A 36 -5.57 -16.35 12.34
C ASN A 36 -7.11 -16.28 12.45
N GLY A 37 -7.83 -16.59 11.37
CA GLY A 37 -9.28 -16.39 11.28
C GLY A 37 -9.68 -14.99 10.82
N ARG A 38 -11.00 -14.75 10.76
CA ARG A 38 -11.62 -13.51 10.25
C ARG A 38 -12.60 -12.89 11.24
N SER A 39 -12.37 -13.07 12.54
CA SER A 39 -13.22 -12.44 13.56
C SER A 39 -13.10 -10.91 13.48
N PRO A 40 -14.06 -10.15 14.03
CA PRO A 40 -13.92 -8.69 14.13
C PRO A 40 -12.64 -8.24 14.84
N HIS A 41 -12.14 -9.04 15.80
CA HIS A 41 -10.87 -8.79 16.45
C HIS A 41 -9.69 -8.94 15.48
N GLU A 42 -9.65 -10.01 14.70
CA GLU A 42 -8.58 -10.23 13.71
C GLU A 42 -8.53 -9.13 12.65
N ILE A 43 -9.69 -8.67 12.19
CA ILE A 43 -9.77 -7.53 11.28
C ILE A 43 -9.24 -6.26 11.96
N ALA A 44 -9.59 -6.02 13.23
CA ALA A 44 -9.07 -4.89 13.98
C ALA A 44 -7.54 -4.94 14.12
N VAL A 45 -6.95 -6.12 14.36
CA VAL A 45 -5.50 -6.29 14.43
C VAL A 45 -4.82 -5.96 13.09
N ARG A 46 -5.42 -6.32 11.94
CA ARG A 46 -4.91 -5.91 10.60
C ARG A 46 -4.90 -4.40 10.42
N ILE A 47 -5.88 -3.69 10.99
CA ILE A 47 -5.91 -2.22 11.00
C ILE A 47 -4.79 -1.68 11.90
N LEU A 48 -4.59 -2.26 13.09
CA LEU A 48 -3.55 -1.82 14.02
C LEU A 48 -2.14 -2.01 13.43
N LYS A 49 -1.92 -3.04 12.61
CA LYS A 49 -0.66 -3.28 11.91
C LYS A 49 -0.20 -2.07 11.07
N VAL A 50 -1.13 -1.27 10.53
CA VAL A 50 -0.80 -0.02 9.81
C VAL A 50 0.00 0.95 10.68
N THR A 51 -0.30 1.01 11.99
CA THR A 51 0.42 1.88 12.93
C THR A 51 1.84 1.37 13.19
N GLU A 52 2.01 0.05 13.19
CA GLU A 52 3.33 -0.59 13.35
C GLU A 52 4.24 -0.22 12.16
N GLU A 53 3.78 -0.47 10.93
CA GLU A 53 4.53 -0.14 9.71
C GLU A 53 4.86 1.35 9.61
N ALA A 54 3.93 2.23 10.00
CA ALA A 54 4.19 3.67 10.03
C ALA A 54 5.28 4.05 11.04
N GLY A 55 5.40 3.31 12.15
CA GLY A 55 6.49 3.42 13.11
C GLY A 55 7.83 2.96 12.53
N GLU A 56 7.82 1.92 11.70
CA GLU A 56 9.02 1.41 11.02
C GLU A 56 9.54 2.42 9.98
N VAL A 57 8.65 3.05 9.20
CA VAL A 57 9.01 4.19 8.33
C VAL A 57 9.71 5.30 9.12
N ALA A 58 9.15 5.67 10.28
CA ALA A 58 9.74 6.71 11.12
C ALA A 58 11.12 6.30 11.66
N SER A 59 11.27 5.05 12.09
CA SER A 59 12.53 4.47 12.53
C SER A 59 13.59 4.47 11.42
N ALA A 60 13.23 4.01 10.22
CA ALA A 60 14.10 4.00 9.06
C ALA A 60 14.54 5.42 8.67
N TYR A 61 13.64 6.40 8.70
CA TYR A 61 14.01 7.79 8.39
C TYR A 61 14.94 8.41 9.44
N ILE A 62 14.69 8.16 10.73
CA ILE A 62 15.59 8.58 11.82
C ILE A 62 16.97 7.92 11.66
N GLY A 63 16.99 6.63 11.31
CA GLY A 63 18.20 5.88 11.03
C GLY A 63 18.95 6.39 9.79
N MET A 64 18.25 6.77 8.74
CA MET A 64 18.83 7.30 7.50
C MET A 64 19.45 8.69 7.72
N THR A 65 18.79 9.54 8.49
CA THR A 65 19.28 10.89 8.80
C THR A 65 20.38 10.92 9.86
N GLY A 66 20.57 9.80 10.58
CA GLY A 66 21.51 9.73 11.70
C GLY A 66 21.09 10.59 12.89
N GLN A 67 19.80 10.91 13.03
CA GLN A 67 19.28 11.81 14.06
C GLN A 67 19.58 11.34 15.49
N ASN A 68 19.71 10.03 15.71
CA ASN A 68 20.14 9.50 17.00
C ASN A 68 21.69 9.49 17.10
N PRO A 69 22.31 10.41 17.86
CA PRO A 69 23.77 10.54 17.92
C PRO A 69 24.47 9.31 18.53
N ARG A 70 23.74 8.44 19.26
CA ARG A 70 24.29 7.18 19.79
C ARG A 70 24.39 6.06 18.75
N LYS A 71 23.70 6.20 17.62
CA LYS A 71 23.59 5.13 16.60
C LYS A 71 24.22 5.54 15.26
N GLY A 72 24.35 6.84 14.99
CA GLY A 72 24.81 7.31 13.67
C GLY A 72 23.82 6.96 12.57
N ILE A 73 24.31 6.90 11.32
CA ILE A 73 23.48 6.48 10.17
C ILE A 73 23.39 4.95 10.16
N THR A 74 22.18 4.43 10.26
CA THR A 74 21.90 2.98 10.33
C THR A 74 21.06 2.47 9.17
N HIS A 75 20.39 3.37 8.44
CA HIS A 75 19.53 3.03 7.32
C HIS A 75 19.89 3.88 6.10
N SER A 76 19.36 3.48 4.97
CA SER A 76 19.47 4.14 3.67
C SER A 76 18.12 4.69 3.25
N ARG A 77 18.12 5.43 2.13
CA ARG A 77 16.87 5.83 1.46
C ARG A 77 16.05 4.62 1.01
N ALA A 78 16.71 3.57 0.53
CA ALA A 78 16.03 2.37 0.07
C ALA A 78 15.27 1.67 1.20
N ASP A 79 15.78 1.72 2.43
CA ASP A 79 15.07 1.19 3.59
C ASP A 79 13.79 2.00 3.85
N VAL A 80 13.85 3.34 3.82
CA VAL A 80 12.65 4.18 3.94
C VAL A 80 11.62 3.89 2.84
N GLU A 81 12.08 3.68 1.60
CA GLU A 81 11.22 3.32 0.48
C GLU A 81 10.56 1.94 0.68
N ALA A 82 11.28 0.97 1.22
CA ALA A 82 10.76 -0.35 1.56
C ALA A 82 9.67 -0.25 2.63
N GLU A 83 9.94 0.43 3.75
CA GLU A 83 8.95 0.60 4.82
C GLU A 83 7.68 1.33 4.34
N LEU A 84 7.83 2.30 3.42
CA LEU A 84 6.67 2.97 2.81
C LEU A 84 5.85 2.00 1.94
N CYS A 85 6.48 1.05 1.25
CA CYS A 85 5.78 0.00 0.52
C CYS A 85 5.03 -0.92 1.50
N ASP A 86 5.62 -1.26 2.63
CA ASP A 86 4.99 -2.10 3.65
C ASP A 86 3.75 -1.43 4.26
N VAL A 87 3.79 -0.11 4.49
CA VAL A 87 2.59 0.67 4.86
C VAL A 87 1.49 0.56 3.79
N ILE A 88 1.83 0.71 2.50
CA ILE A 88 0.86 0.65 1.40
C ILE A 88 0.22 -0.74 1.33
N ILE A 89 1.04 -1.80 1.40
CA ILE A 89 0.58 -3.19 1.33
C ILE A 89 -0.30 -3.51 2.53
N THR A 90 0.14 -3.18 3.74
CA THR A 90 -0.61 -3.43 4.98
C THR A 90 -1.94 -2.68 5.00
N ALA A 91 -1.96 -1.42 4.56
CA ALA A 91 -3.21 -0.66 4.43
C ALA A 91 -4.16 -1.28 3.40
N ALA A 92 -3.65 -1.78 2.26
CA ALA A 92 -4.45 -2.42 1.24
C ALA A 92 -5.04 -3.77 1.72
N VAL A 93 -4.27 -4.56 2.47
CA VAL A 93 -4.73 -5.80 3.13
C VAL A 93 -5.82 -5.50 4.16
N ALA A 94 -5.64 -4.46 4.99
CA ALA A 94 -6.65 -4.03 5.95
C ALA A 94 -7.94 -3.58 5.25
N LEU A 95 -7.84 -2.79 4.17
CA LEU A 95 -8.99 -2.36 3.38
C LEU A 95 -9.73 -3.55 2.75
N ALA A 96 -9.00 -4.48 2.13
CA ALA A 96 -9.57 -5.70 1.54
C ALA A 96 -10.15 -6.67 2.60
N SER A 97 -9.79 -6.51 3.88
CA SER A 97 -10.41 -7.24 4.99
C SER A 97 -11.75 -6.61 5.43
N LEU A 98 -11.96 -5.31 5.19
CA LEU A 98 -13.14 -4.55 5.59
C LEU A 98 -14.24 -4.47 4.52
N THR A 99 -13.87 -4.57 3.24
CA THR A 99 -14.81 -4.42 2.13
C THR A 99 -14.52 -5.41 1.00
N ASP A 100 -15.58 -5.86 0.35
CA ASP A 100 -15.50 -6.71 -0.84
C ASP A 100 -15.08 -5.93 -2.11
N GLN A 101 -15.07 -4.59 -2.05
CA GLN A 101 -14.75 -3.71 -3.19
C GLN A 101 -13.61 -2.73 -2.88
N PRO A 102 -12.43 -3.20 -2.42
CA PRO A 102 -11.36 -2.32 -1.95
C PRO A 102 -10.80 -1.41 -3.05
N ALA A 103 -10.70 -1.90 -4.29
CA ALA A 103 -10.26 -1.11 -5.45
C ALA A 103 -11.16 0.11 -5.68
N ALA A 104 -12.48 -0.11 -5.79
CA ALA A 104 -13.44 0.96 -6.01
C ALA A 104 -13.45 1.99 -4.87
N VAL A 105 -13.27 1.55 -3.62
CA VAL A 105 -13.18 2.45 -2.46
C VAL A 105 -11.92 3.32 -2.54
N LEU A 106 -10.77 2.75 -2.88
CA LEU A 106 -9.52 3.48 -3.05
C LEU A 106 -9.62 4.49 -4.20
N ASP A 107 -10.09 4.05 -5.37
CA ASP A 107 -10.21 4.89 -6.57
C ASP A 107 -11.14 6.08 -6.32
N ALA A 108 -12.31 5.84 -5.70
CA ALA A 108 -13.25 6.90 -5.36
C ALA A 108 -12.67 7.87 -4.32
N LYS A 109 -11.87 7.39 -3.36
CA LYS A 109 -11.20 8.25 -2.38
C LYS A 109 -10.12 9.10 -3.03
N LEU A 110 -9.31 8.52 -3.91
CA LEU A 110 -8.24 9.25 -4.60
C LEU A 110 -8.80 10.32 -5.53
N ALA A 111 -9.83 10.00 -6.33
CA ALA A 111 -10.50 10.96 -7.21
C ALA A 111 -10.99 12.19 -6.42
N LYS A 112 -11.66 11.97 -5.27
CA LYS A 112 -12.11 13.06 -4.39
C LYS A 112 -10.96 13.92 -3.84
N VAL A 113 -9.81 13.31 -3.55
CA VAL A 113 -8.63 14.05 -3.07
C VAL A 113 -7.99 14.85 -4.19
N ALA A 114 -7.88 14.27 -5.39
CA ALA A 114 -7.36 14.94 -6.58
C ALA A 114 -8.22 16.15 -6.97
N ASP A 115 -9.56 15.99 -7.01
CA ASP A 115 -10.50 17.08 -7.26
C ASP A 115 -10.32 18.23 -6.27
N ARG A 116 -10.21 17.91 -4.97
CA ARG A 116 -9.99 18.91 -3.91
C ARG A 116 -8.65 19.63 -4.05
N ALA A 117 -7.62 18.94 -4.54
CA ALA A 117 -6.29 19.49 -4.76
C ALA A 117 -6.16 20.21 -6.12
N ALA A 118 -7.21 20.23 -6.94
CA ALA A 118 -7.17 20.68 -8.34
C ALA A 118 -6.07 19.99 -9.17
N VAL A 119 -5.74 18.74 -8.83
CA VAL A 119 -4.78 17.92 -9.56
C VAL A 119 -5.54 17.18 -10.64
N THR A 120 -5.26 17.48 -11.90
CA THR A 120 -5.74 16.66 -13.02
C THR A 120 -4.73 15.53 -13.23
N PRO A 121 -5.16 14.26 -13.32
CA PRO A 121 -4.26 13.17 -13.71
C PRO A 121 -3.57 13.52 -15.03
N ALA A 122 -2.28 13.24 -15.13
CA ALA A 122 -1.57 13.42 -16.39
C ALA A 122 -2.28 12.64 -17.51
N PRO A 123 -2.36 13.20 -18.73
CA PRO A 123 -3.09 12.62 -19.84
C PRO A 123 -2.52 11.28 -20.29
#